data_AF-A0AB34CPH4-F1
#
_entry.id   AF-A0AB34CPH4-F1
#
_cell.length_a   1.000
_cell.length_b   1.000
_cell.length_c   1.000
_cell.angle_alpha   90.00
_cell.angle_beta   90.00
_cell.angle_gamma   90.00
#
_symmetry.space_group_name_H-M   'P 1'
#
loop_
_entity.id
_entity.type
_entity.pdbx_description
1 polymer ?
#
loop_
_entity_poly.entity_id
_entity_poly.type
_entity_poly.pdbx_seq_one_letter_code
_entity_poly.pdbx_strand_id
1 'polypeptide(L)'
;MVIKTLAHKFLKIAYYIIVSLIVARTLGNPEIWMNDDLTNQLGHLLHGPGEIGADNFYDMYFYISLITVFPITTLIYYLTMKLIKKLRSK
;
A
#
# COMPACT_ATOMS: atom_id res chain seq x y z
N MET A 1 18.55 -27.33 -8.79
CA MET A 1 17.68 -27.05 -7.63
C MET A 1 17.63 -25.57 -7.27
N VAL A 2 18.77 -24.88 -7.14
CA VAL A 2 18.86 -23.45 -6.76
C VAL A 2 18.08 -22.51 -7.69
N ILE A 3 18.20 -22.69 -9.01
CA ILE A 3 17.52 -21.86 -10.01
C ILE A 3 15.99 -21.93 -9.87
N LYS A 4 15.44 -23.13 -9.64
CA LYS A 4 13.99 -23.32 -9.42
C LYS A 4 13.54 -22.57 -8.16
N THR A 5 14.31 -22.65 -7.07
CA THR A 5 13.98 -21.94 -5.82
C THR A 5 14.03 -20.43 -6.00
N LEU A 6 15.00 -19.92 -6.75
CA LEU A 6 15.13 -18.48 -7.04
C LEU A 6 13.97 -17.97 -7.90
N ALA A 7 13.58 -18.71 -8.94
CA ALA A 7 12.45 -18.37 -9.81
C ALA A 7 11.13 -18.26 -9.02
N HIS A 8 10.88 -19.18 -8.08
CA HIS A 8 9.68 -19.12 -7.23
C HIS A 8 9.69 -17.92 -6.28
N LYS A 9 10.86 -17.53 -5.76
CA LYS A 9 10.98 -16.32 -4.93
C LYS A 9 10.71 -15.07 -5.76
N PHE A 10 11.28 -15.00 -6.96
CA PHE A 10 11.05 -13.90 -7.89
C PHE A 10 9.57 -13.77 -8.26
N LEU A 11 8.90 -14.87 -8.57
CA LEU A 11 7.47 -14.87 -8.91
C LEU A 11 6.61 -14.32 -7.77
N LYS A 12 6.94 -14.66 -6.52
CA LYS A 12 6.22 -14.13 -5.34
C LYS A 12 6.41 -12.64 -5.17
N ILE A 13 7.64 -12.14 -5.36
CA ILE A 13 7.95 -10.71 -5.32
C ILE A 13 7.21 -9.97 -6.44
N ALA A 14 7.30 -10.47 -7.67
CA ALA A 14 6.60 -9.91 -8.82
C ALA A 14 5.07 -9.87 -8.59
N TYR A 15 4.50 -10.96 -8.06
CA TYR A 15 3.09 -11.00 -7.70
C TYR A 15 2.73 -9.95 -6.63
N TYR A 16 3.54 -9.80 -5.58
CA TYR A 16 3.32 -8.77 -4.56
C TYR A 16 3.36 -7.34 -5.16
N ILE A 17 4.33 -7.06 -6.03
CA ILE A 17 4.44 -5.77 -6.73
C ILE A 17 3.21 -5.51 -7.60
N ILE A 18 2.76 -6.50 -8.38
CA ILE A 18 1.57 -6.38 -9.23
C ILE A 18 0.33 -6.09 -8.37
N VAL A 19 0.13 -6.82 -7.26
CA VAL A 19 -1.00 -6.56 -6.35
C VAL A 19 -0.90 -5.16 -5.74
N SER A 20 0.30 -4.70 -5.37
CA SER A 20 0.51 -3.33 -4.87
C SER A 20 0.08 -2.28 -5.88
N LEU A 21 0.51 -2.44 -7.15
CA LEU A 21 0.13 -1.53 -8.23
C LEU A 21 -1.38 -1.52 -8.47
N ILE A 22 -2.03 -2.68 -8.44
CA ILE A 22 -3.49 -2.80 -8.59
C ILE A 22 -4.20 -2.08 -7.43
N VAL A 23 -3.77 -2.32 -6.18
CA VAL A 23 -4.34 -1.70 -4.99
C VAL A 23 -4.19 -0.18 -5.07
N ALA A 24 -2.98 0.33 -5.33
CA ALA A 24 -2.71 1.75 -5.49
C ALA A 24 -3.58 2.39 -6.59
N ARG A 25 -3.70 1.72 -7.75
CA ARG A 25 -4.51 2.24 -8.86
C ARG A 25 -6.01 2.24 -8.55
N THR A 26 -6.47 1.28 -7.76
CA THR A 26 -7.89 1.12 -7.36
C THR A 26 -8.30 2.14 -6.30
N LEU A 27 -7.44 2.41 -5.31
CA LEU A 27 -7.67 3.45 -4.30
C LEU A 27 -7.66 4.85 -4.92
N GLY A 28 -6.78 5.12 -5.89
CA GLY A 28 -6.64 6.44 -6.48
C GLY A 28 -6.01 7.46 -5.52
N ASN A 29 -6.11 8.75 -5.85
CA ASN A 29 -5.50 9.82 -5.06
C ASN A 29 -6.16 9.91 -3.67
N PRO A 30 -5.39 9.87 -2.57
CA PRO A 30 -5.85 10.16 -1.21
C PRO A 30 -6.72 11.40 -1.04
N GLU A 31 -6.47 12.47 -1.80
CA GLU A 31 -7.30 13.68 -1.78
C GLU A 31 -8.79 13.40 -2.04
N ILE A 32 -9.12 12.29 -2.71
CA ILE A 32 -10.50 11.96 -3.11
C ILE A 32 -11.22 11.16 -2.01
N TRP A 33 -10.49 10.39 -1.21
CA TRP A 33 -11.08 9.45 -0.25
C TRP A 33 -10.73 9.72 1.20
N MET A 34 -9.74 10.57 1.45
CA MET A 34 -9.39 10.99 2.79
C MET A 34 -10.33 12.08 3.28
N ASN A 35 -10.62 12.07 4.57
CA ASN A 35 -11.46 13.09 5.16
C ASN A 35 -10.68 14.38 5.37
N ASP A 36 -11.18 15.50 4.84
CA ASP A 36 -10.50 16.81 4.89
C ASP A 36 -10.18 17.30 6.32
N ASP A 37 -11.07 17.04 7.29
CA ASP A 37 -10.83 17.44 8.69
C ASP A 37 -9.68 16.62 9.29
N LEU A 38 -9.68 15.29 9.06
CA LEU A 38 -8.58 14.43 9.44
C LEU A 38 -7.26 14.86 8.76
N THR A 39 -7.31 15.19 7.47
CA THR A 39 -6.15 15.69 6.71
C THR A 39 -5.57 16.93 7.37
N ASN A 40 -6.40 17.92 7.69
CA ASN A 40 -5.94 19.16 8.31
C ASN A 40 -5.40 18.92 9.73
N GLN A 41 -6.04 18.06 10.51
CA GLN A 41 -5.56 17.68 11.84
C GLN A 41 -4.19 17.00 11.78
N LEU A 42 -4.00 16.05 10.86
CA LEU A 42 -2.72 15.39 10.62
C LEU A 42 -1.65 16.39 10.14
N GLY A 43 -2.03 17.30 9.24
CA GLY A 43 -1.16 18.37 8.78
C GLY A 43 -0.65 19.22 9.95
N HIS A 44 -1.55 19.73 10.78
CA HIS A 44 -1.17 20.54 11.95
C HIS A 44 -0.42 19.76 13.02
N LEU A 45 -0.70 18.46 13.15
CA LEU A 45 0.03 17.57 14.05
C LEU A 45 1.50 17.40 13.62
N LEU A 46 1.75 17.25 12.31
CA LEU A 46 3.08 17.00 11.76
C LEU A 46 3.90 18.27 11.56
N HIS A 47 3.26 19.36 11.13
CA HIS A 47 3.93 20.61 10.74
C HIS A 47 3.73 21.75 11.75
N GLY A 48 2.88 21.57 12.76
CA GLY A 48 2.58 22.57 13.78
C GLY A 48 1.43 23.51 13.40
N PRO A 49 1.10 24.46 14.31
CA PRO A 49 0.06 25.45 14.06
C PRO A 49 0.52 26.47 13.01
N GLY A 50 -0.35 26.82 12.06
CA GLY A 50 -0.07 27.80 11.01
C GLY A 50 -0.51 27.32 9.62
N GLU A 51 -0.30 28.16 8.61
CA GLU A 51 -0.57 27.78 7.22
C GLU A 51 0.39 26.68 6.77
N ILE A 52 -0.18 25.56 6.32
CA ILE A 52 0.59 24.43 5.78
C ILE A 52 0.59 24.58 4.27
N GLY A 53 1.79 24.70 3.69
CA GLY A 53 1.95 24.77 2.24
C GLY A 53 1.44 23.51 1.54
N ALA A 54 0.97 23.68 0.29
CA ALA A 54 0.46 22.59 -0.54
C ALA A 54 1.48 21.44 -0.72
N ASP A 55 2.77 21.76 -0.83
CA ASP A 55 3.85 20.76 -0.96
C ASP A 55 3.89 19.78 0.23
N ASN A 56 3.68 20.27 1.46
CA ASN A 56 3.63 19.44 2.65
C ASN A 56 2.40 18.52 2.66
N PHE A 57 1.25 19.01 2.16
CA PHE A 57 0.06 18.17 2.00
C PHE A 57 0.28 17.09 0.94
N TYR A 58 0.93 17.39 -0.19
CA TYR A 58 1.26 16.39 -1.20
C TYR A 58 2.17 15.28 -0.66
N ASP A 59 3.21 15.66 0.09
CA ASP A 59 4.08 14.68 0.76
C ASP A 59 3.28 13.82 1.75
N MET A 60 2.42 14.44 2.55
CA MET A 60 1.56 13.72 3.50
C MET A 60 0.63 12.73 2.79
N TYR A 61 -0.04 13.15 1.72
CA TYR A 61 -0.88 12.26 0.91
C TYR A 61 -0.09 11.13 0.28
N PHE A 62 1.13 11.38 -0.18
CA PHE A 62 2.02 10.33 -0.66
C PHE A 62 2.31 9.29 0.44
N TYR A 63 2.70 9.72 1.64
CA TYR A 63 2.93 8.80 2.76
C TYR A 63 1.66 8.04 3.14
N ILE A 64 0.51 8.70 3.14
CA ILE A 64 -0.79 8.07 3.43
C ILE A 64 -1.13 6.99 2.41
N SER A 65 -0.83 7.24 1.13
CA SER A 65 -0.94 6.22 0.09
C SER A 65 -0.09 5.00 0.43
N LEU A 66 1.18 5.19 0.79
CA LEU A 66 2.10 4.09 1.11
C LEU A 66 1.63 3.27 2.30
N ILE A 67 1.29 3.92 3.42
CA ILE A 67 0.84 3.23 4.64
C ILE A 67 -0.53 2.58 4.48
N THR A 68 -1.30 2.92 3.46
CA THR A 68 -2.61 2.30 3.17
C THR A 68 -2.45 1.15 2.19
N VAL A 69 -1.73 1.37 1.08
CA VAL A 69 -1.54 0.38 0.01
C VAL A 69 -0.81 -0.85 0.54
N PHE A 70 0.33 -0.69 1.21
CA PHE A 70 1.16 -1.85 1.60
C PHE A 70 0.47 -2.80 2.60
N PRO A 71 -0.24 -2.35 3.64
CA PRO A 71 -1.00 -3.26 4.50
C PRO A 71 -2.11 -4.00 3.76
N ILE A 72 -2.86 -3.32 2.89
CA ILE A 72 -3.91 -3.95 2.08
C ILE A 72 -3.29 -5.01 1.15
N THR A 73 -2.22 -4.67 0.44
CA THR A 73 -1.47 -5.61 -0.39
C THR A 73 -0.96 -6.80 0.42
N THR A 74 -0.42 -6.56 1.63
CA THR A 74 0.07 -7.61 2.52
C THR A 74 -1.04 -8.57 2.93
N LEU A 75 -2.22 -8.04 3.30
CA LEU A 75 -3.38 -8.85 3.65
C LEU A 75 -3.84 -9.69 2.46
N ILE A 76 -4.01 -9.08 1.28
CA ILE A 76 -4.41 -9.79 0.05
C ILE A 76 -3.40 -10.88 -0.28
N TYR A 77 -2.11 -10.54 -0.31
CA TYR A 77 -1.03 -11.50 -0.59
C TYR A 77 -1.03 -12.66 0.40
N TYR A 78 -1.18 -12.39 1.70
CA TYR A 78 -1.24 -13.43 2.72
C TYR A 78 -2.42 -14.38 2.49
N LEU A 79 -3.61 -13.82 2.26
CA LEU A 79 -4.82 -14.60 2.00
C LEU A 79 -4.70 -15.44 0.73
N THR A 80 -4.20 -14.88 -0.37
CA THR A 80 -4.06 -15.61 -1.64
C THR A 80 -3.01 -16.72 -1.52
N MET A 81 -1.87 -16.48 -0.88
CA MET A 81 -0.88 -17.53 -0.61
C MET A 81 -1.42 -18.63 0.29
N LYS A 82 -2.23 -18.28 1.30
CA LYS A 82 -2.90 -19.26 2.18
C LYS A 82 -3.88 -20.13 1.39
N LEU A 83 -4.66 -19.53 0.49
CA LEU A 83 -5.59 -20.24 -0.40
C LEU A 83 -4.85 -21.18 -1.35
N ILE A 84 -3.79 -20.70 -2.02
CA ILE A 84 -2.96 -21.54 -2.92
C ILE A 84 -2.37 -22.74 -2.17
N LYS A 85 -1.85 -22.52 -0.95
CA LYS A 85 -1.32 -23.61 -0.13
C LYS A 85 -2.40 -24.63 0.24
N LYS A 86 -3.61 -24.16 0.59
CA LYS A 86 -4.76 -25.03 0.89
C LYS A 86 -5.16 -25.87 -0.32
N LEU A 87 -5.19 -25.27 -1.52
CA LEU A 87 -5.52 -25.96 -2.77
C LEU A 87 -4.48 -27.00 -3.17
N ARG A 88 -3.19 -26.76 -2.90
CA ARG A 88 -2.10 -27.70 -3.20
C ARG A 88 -1.97 -28.85 -2.18
N SER A 89 -2.49 -28.65 -0.97
CA SER A 89 -2.47 -29.65 0.12
C SER A 89 -3.67 -30.60 0.08
N LYS A 90 -4.59 -30.41 -0.87
CA LYS A 90 -5.76 -31.24 -1.10
C LYS A 90 -5.55 -32.02 -2.39
#